data_AF-A0A2V7DXY2-F1
#
_entry.id   AF-A0A2V7DXY2-F1
#
_cell.length_a   1.000
_cell.length_b   1.000
_cell.length_c   1.000
_cell.angle_alpha   90.00
_cell.angle_beta   90.00
_cell.angle_gamma   90.00
#
_symmetry.space_group_name_H-M   'P 1'
#
loop_
_entity.id
_entity.type
_entity.pdbx_description
1 polymer ?
#
loop_
_entity_poly.entity_id
_entity_poly.type
_entity_poly.pdbx_seq_one_letter_code
_entity_poly.pdbx_strand_id
1 'polypeptide(L)' 'MIPRERLDFSPIEGRPPLRLPDDVRMVIWPVIALEDWDVARPMARTVIPPPQGQPLLPDVPNWSWHEYGMR' A
#
# COMPACT_ATOMS: atom_id res chain seq x y z
N MET A 1 16.02 -13.36 -12.57
CA MET A 1 14.80 -13.30 -11.75
C MET A 1 13.64 -12.93 -12.65
N ILE A 2 12.91 -13.93 -13.13
CA ILE A 2 11.63 -13.75 -13.83
C ILE A 2 10.47 -13.88 -12.83
N PRO A 3 9.27 -13.33 -13.08
CA PRO A 3 8.19 -13.26 -12.08
C PRO A 3 7.74 -14.60 -11.45
N ARG A 4 8.06 -15.73 -12.09
CA ARG A 4 7.75 -17.09 -11.59
C ARG A 4 8.84 -17.69 -10.70
N GLU A 5 10.06 -17.15 -10.75
CA GLU A 5 11.16 -17.59 -9.89
C GLU A 5 10.90 -17.07 -8.49
N ARG A 6 10.53 -17.98 -7.58
CA ARG A 6 10.34 -17.67 -6.16
C ARG A 6 11.68 -17.82 -5.43
N LEU A 7 11.83 -17.05 -4.37
CA LEU A 7 12.87 -17.32 -3.37
C LEU A 7 12.61 -18.67 -2.71
N ASP A 8 13.67 -19.38 -2.34
CA ASP A 8 13.57 -20.61 -1.58
C ASP A 8 12.82 -20.36 -0.26
N PHE A 9 11.91 -21.27 0.08
CA PHE A 9 11.18 -21.18 1.33
C PHE A 9 12.15 -21.36 2.51
N SER A 10 12.19 -20.37 3.39
CA SER A 10 12.95 -20.43 4.64
C SER A 10 11.97 -20.50 5.82
N PRO A 11 11.86 -21.65 6.52
CA PRO A 11 11.00 -21.78 7.70
C PRO A 11 11.50 -20.92 8.86
N ILE A 12 10.61 -20.48 9.75
CA ILE A 12 10.98 -19.57 10.85
C ILE A 12 11.95 -20.21 11.85
N GLU A 13 11.77 -21.50 12.11
CA GLU A 13 12.61 -22.32 12.99
C GLU A 13 14.04 -22.52 12.45
N GLY A 14 14.25 -22.37 11.14
CA GLY A 14 15.56 -22.50 10.50
C GLY A 14 16.34 -21.18 10.39
N ARG A 15 15.76 -20.06 10.83
CA ARG A 15 16.38 -18.74 10.68
C ARG A 15 17.31 -18.44 11.87
N PRO A 16 18.49 -17.84 11.64
CA PRO A 16 19.33 -17.33 12.72
C PRO A 16 18.55 -16.34 13.60
N PRO A 17 18.76 -16.36 14.94
CA PRO A 17 18.13 -15.39 15.83
C PRO A 17 18.51 -13.96 15.47
N LEU A 18 17.51 -13.10 15.31
CA LEU A 18 17.71 -11.66 15.12
C LEU A 18 18.11 -11.03 16.46
N ARG A 19 19.31 -10.48 16.55
CA ARG A 19 19.77 -9.70 17.71
C ARG A 19 19.57 -8.22 17.44
N LEU A 20 18.79 -7.56 18.29
CA LEU A 20 18.51 -6.14 18.19
C LEU A 20 19.41 -5.38 19.17
N PRO A 21 19.70 -4.08 18.92
CA PRO A 21 20.35 -3.22 19.91
C PRO A 21 19.59 -3.22 21.24
N ASP A 22 20.31 -3.02 22.34
CA ASP A 22 19.73 -2.89 23.69
C ASP A 22 18.85 -4.07 24.15
N ASP A 23 19.03 -5.25 23.56
CA ASP A 23 18.30 -6.50 23.88
C ASP A 23 16.77 -6.37 23.77
N VAL A 24 16.29 -5.47 22.89
CA VAL A 24 14.84 -5.32 22.65
C VAL A 24 14.30 -6.55 21.93
N ARG A 25 13.06 -6.94 22.24
CA ARG A 25 12.42 -8.16 21.70
C ARG A 25 11.55 -7.93 20.47
N MET A 26 11.26 -6.67 20.14
CA MET A 26 10.35 -6.31 19.06
C MET A 26 10.66 -4.90 18.53
N VAL A 27 10.67 -4.75 17.21
CA VAL A 27 10.68 -3.44 16.54
C VAL A 27 9.25 -3.15 16.05
N ILE A 28 8.74 -1.98 16.39
CA ILE A 28 7.52 -1.44 15.80
C ILE A 28 7.95 -0.39 14.77
N TRP A 29 7.62 -0.63 13.51
CA TRP A 29 7.94 0.29 12.41
C TRP A 29 6.64 0.81 11.80
N PRO A 30 6.11 1.96 12.29
CA PRO A 30 4.93 2.55 11.69
C PRO A 30 5.28 3.11 10.31
N VAL A 31 4.64 2.58 9.27
CA VAL A 31 4.71 3.12 7.91
C VAL A 31 3.47 3.95 7.68
N ILE A 32 3.65 5.20 7.31
CA ILE A 32 2.57 6.11 6.93
C ILE A 32 2.75 6.39 5.45
N ALA A 33 1.79 6.00 4.63
CA ALA A 33 1.77 6.38 3.23
C ALA A 33 1.19 7.80 3.13
N LEU A 34 2.01 8.73 2.64
CA LEU A 34 1.55 10.01 2.12
C LEU A 34 1.49 9.86 0.61
N GLU A 35 0.29 9.71 0.08
CA GLU A 35 0.09 9.55 -1.35
C GLU A 35 -0.46 10.86 -1.90
N ASP A 36 0.12 11.37 -2.98
CA ASP A 36 -0.34 12.54 -3.73
C ASP A 36 -0.78 12.09 -5.13
N TRP A 37 -2.02 12.43 -5.51
CA TRP A 37 -2.68 11.87 -6.69
C TRP A 37 -3.12 13.00 -7.62
N ASP A 38 -2.90 12.83 -8.92
CA ASP A 38 -3.36 13.76 -9.95
C ASP A 38 -4.84 13.49 -10.28
N VAL A 39 -5.73 14.40 -9.87
CA VAL A 39 -7.18 14.32 -10.08
C VAL A 39 -7.59 14.33 -11.56
N ALA A 40 -6.71 14.78 -12.46
CA ALA A 40 -6.97 14.78 -13.90
C ALA A 40 -6.83 13.40 -14.55
N ARG A 41 -6.33 12.40 -13.83
CA ARG A 41 -6.10 11.04 -14.33
C ARG A 41 -7.05 10.02 -13.68
N PRO A 42 -7.37 8.91 -14.37
CA PRO A 42 -8.07 7.79 -13.74
C PRO A 42 -7.33 7.32 -12.48
N MET A 43 -8.04 7.36 -11.36
CA MET A 43 -7.54 6.84 -10.10
C MET A 43 -7.46 5.31 -10.18
N ALA A 44 -6.38 4.72 -9.62
CA ALA A 44 -6.13 3.27 -9.69
C ALA A 44 -7.14 2.41 -8.91
N ARG A 45 -7.96 3.05 -8.06
CA ARG A 45 -9.03 2.46 -7.25
C ARG A 45 -10.23 3.39 -7.36
N THR A 46 -11.44 2.90 -7.15
CA THR A 46 -12.66 3.73 -7.05
C THR A 46 -13.38 3.41 -5.75
N VAL A 47 -13.94 4.44 -5.09
CA VAL A 47 -14.77 4.24 -3.89
C VAL A 47 -16.17 3.77 -4.27
N ILE A 48 -16.72 4.31 -5.36
CA ILE A 48 -18.03 3.96 -5.91
C ILE A 48 -17.82 3.54 -7.37
N PRO A 49 -18.35 2.38 -7.80
CA PRO A 49 -18.27 1.97 -9.19
C PRO A 49 -19.06 2.96 -10.08
N PRO A 50 -18.51 3.40 -11.21
CA PRO A 50 -19.20 4.36 -12.06
C PRO A 50 -20.40 3.71 -12.76
N PRO A 51 -21.47 4.48 -13.04
CA PRO A 51 -22.54 4.02 -13.91
C PRO A 51 -21.95 3.58 -15.26
N GLN A 52 -22.35 2.39 -15.75
CA GLN A 52 -21.86 1.81 -17.01
C GLN A 52 -20.36 1.41 -17.03
N GLY A 53 -19.67 1.40 -15.88
CA GLY A 53 -18.30 0.89 -15.76
C GLY A 53 -17.22 1.76 -16.42
N GLN A 54 -17.57 2.93 -16.96
CA GLN A 54 -16.61 3.88 -17.52
C GLN A 54 -16.11 4.84 -16.44
N PRO A 55 -14.79 5.03 -16.26
CA PRO A 55 -14.26 5.97 -15.28
C PRO A 55 -14.80 7.39 -15.48
N LEU A 56 -15.34 7.98 -14.41
CA LEU A 56 -15.74 9.38 -14.39
C LEU A 56 -14.51 10.24 -14.03
N LEU A 57 -14.21 11.26 -14.85
CA LEU A 57 -13.14 12.22 -14.57
C LEU A 57 -13.70 13.64 -14.40
N PRO A 58 -13.42 14.31 -13.28
CA PRO A 58 -12.74 13.80 -12.08
C PRO A 58 -13.61 12.82 -11.29
N ASP A 59 -12.99 11.82 -10.64
CA ASP A 59 -13.66 10.91 -9.70
C ASP A 59 -13.88 11.64 -8.37
N VAL A 60 -14.89 12.52 -8.32
CA VAL A 60 -15.17 13.38 -7.17
C VAL A 60 -15.34 12.60 -5.85
N PRO A 61 -16.09 11.48 -5.80
CA PRO A 61 -16.21 10.69 -4.58
C PRO A 61 -14.85 10.24 -4.04
N ASN A 62 -13.99 9.71 -4.89
CA ASN A 62 -12.67 9.23 -4.48
C ASN A 62 -11.70 10.36 -4.15
N TRP A 63 -11.74 11.45 -4.92
CA TRP A 63 -10.97 12.65 -4.62
C TRP A 63 -11.30 13.23 -3.25
N SER A 64 -12.59 13.27 -2.87
CA SER A 64 -13.01 13.77 -1.57
C SER A 64 -12.46 12.95 -0.40
N TRP A 65 -12.33 11.62 -0.58
CA TRP A 65 -11.66 10.74 0.38
C TRP A 65 -10.17 11.06 0.45
N HIS A 66 -9.49 11.12 -0.70
CA HIS A 66 -8.07 11.44 -0.76
C HIS A 66 -7.76 12.75 -0.03
N GLU A 67 -8.53 13.79 -0.32
CA GLU A 67 -8.40 15.10 0.31
C GLU A 67 -8.70 15.09 1.81
N TYR A 68 -9.57 14.20 2.31
CA TYR A 68 -9.74 14.01 3.75
C TYR A 68 -8.44 13.54 4.42
N GLY A 69 -7.63 12.72 3.73
CA GLY A 69 -6.31 12.32 4.23
C GLY A 69 -5.25 13.42 4.14
N MET A 70 -5.40 14.36 3.21
CA MET A 70 -4.44 15.45 2.96
C MET A 70 -4.71 16.74 3.76
N ARG A 71 -5.92 16.88 4.32
CA ARG A 71 -6.34 18.03 5.17
C ARG A 71 -6.08 17.77 6.64
#